data_AF-A0A3D0T2T4-F1
#
_entry.id   AF-A0A3D0T2T4-F1
#
_cell.length_a   1.000
_cell.length_b   1.000
_cell.length_c   1.000
_cell.angle_alpha   90.00
_cell.angle_beta   90.00
_cell.angle_gamma   90.00
#
_symmetry.space_group_name_H-M   'P 1'
#
loop_
_entity.id
_entity.type
_entity.pdbx_description
1 polymer ?
#
loop_
_entity_poly.entity_id
_entity_poly.type
_entity_poly.pdbx_seq_one_letter_code
_entity_poly.pdbx_strand_id
1 'polypeptide(L)'
;KMSDVSESTVNRFCRRLDTKGFPDFKLHLAQSLANGTPYVNRHVDENDGPDEYTNKIFESTMASLEVARQSVCVNTVNRVVDLLTQAQRISFFGLGASASVAHDALNKFFRFNVPVVYFEDILMQRM
;
A
#
# COMPACT_ATOMS: atom_id res chain seq x y z
N LYS A 1 16.30 9.03 -30.41
CA LYS A 1 17.35 10.07 -30.38
C LYS A 1 17.74 10.47 -28.96
N MET A 2 16.82 10.75 -28.03
CA MET A 2 17.19 11.02 -26.62
C MET A 2 17.73 9.79 -25.86
N SER A 3 17.28 8.59 -26.24
CA SER A 3 17.67 7.33 -25.61
C SER A 3 18.91 6.66 -26.20
N ASP A 4 19.59 7.31 -27.17
CA ASP A 4 20.79 6.83 -27.87
C ASP A 4 20.72 5.37 -28.41
N VAL A 5 19.51 4.92 -28.78
CA VAL A 5 19.26 3.60 -29.37
C VAL A 5 18.58 3.69 -30.73
N SER A 6 18.78 2.66 -31.56
CA SER A 6 18.13 2.53 -32.86
C SER A 6 16.61 2.36 -32.76
N GLU A 7 15.91 2.76 -33.82
CA GLU A 7 14.45 2.68 -33.91
C GLU A 7 13.92 1.24 -33.79
N SER A 8 14.66 0.26 -34.31
CA SER A 8 14.36 -1.17 -34.17
C SER A 8 14.39 -1.65 -32.71
N THR A 9 15.28 -1.08 -31.88
CA THR A 9 15.38 -1.37 -30.45
C THR A 9 14.17 -0.82 -29.71
N VAL A 10 13.75 0.41 -30.02
CA VAL A 10 12.54 1.03 -29.44
C VAL A 10 11.30 0.20 -29.79
N ASN A 11 11.16 -0.22 -31.05
CA ASN A 11 10.02 -1.01 -31.48
C ASN A 11 9.99 -2.41 -30.82
N ARG A 12 11.15 -3.04 -30.65
CA ARG A 12 11.27 -4.31 -29.91
C ARG A 12 10.92 -4.15 -28.44
N PHE A 13 11.32 -3.04 -27.80
CA PHE A 13 10.95 -2.73 -26.42
C PHE A 13 9.43 -2.59 -26.26
N CYS A 14 8.77 -1.80 -27.12
CA CYS A 14 7.30 -1.67 -27.10
C CYS A 14 6.60 -3.03 -27.26
N ARG A 15 7.11 -3.91 -28.13
CA ARG A 15 6.58 -5.27 -28.29
C ARG A 15 6.79 -6.18 -27.07
N ARG A 16 7.84 -5.97 -26.27
CA ARG A 16 8.04 -6.69 -24.99
C ARG A 16 7.07 -6.24 -23.90
N LEU A 17 6.43 -5.09 -24.06
CA LEU A 17 5.39 -4.57 -23.18
C LEU A 17 3.97 -4.93 -23.69
N ASP A 18 3.85 -6.02 -24.46
CA ASP A 18 2.58 -6.51 -25.03
C ASP A 18 1.84 -5.53 -25.94
N THR A 19 2.56 -4.61 -26.60
CA THR A 19 1.98 -3.71 -27.62
C THR A 19 2.42 -4.11 -29.02
N LYS A 20 1.67 -3.71 -30.06
CA LYS A 20 1.97 -4.08 -31.46
C LYS A 20 3.19 -3.36 -32.04
N GLY A 21 3.68 -2.32 -31.35
CA GLY A 21 4.82 -1.50 -31.71
C GLY A 21 4.71 -0.09 -31.12
N PHE A 22 5.60 0.80 -31.54
CA PHE A 22 5.67 2.16 -30.97
C PHE A 22 4.37 2.99 -31.09
N PRO A 23 3.63 2.99 -32.22
CA PRO A 23 2.38 3.76 -32.31
C PRO A 23 1.28 3.27 -31.36
N ASP A 24 1.17 1.95 -31.21
CA ASP A 24 0.20 1.30 -30.33
C ASP A 24 0.53 1.55 -28.86
N PHE A 25 1.81 1.44 -28.50
CA PHE A 25 2.33 1.85 -27.20
C PHE A 25 2.01 3.31 -26.87
N LYS A 26 2.19 4.23 -27.83
CA LYS A 26 1.88 5.65 -27.61
C LYS A 26 0.40 5.88 -27.30
N LEU A 27 -0.50 5.12 -27.93
CA LEU A 27 -1.94 5.21 -27.69
C LEU A 27 -2.32 4.71 -26.30
N HIS A 28 -1.81 3.53 -25.92
CA HIS A 28 -2.01 2.97 -24.58
C HIS A 28 -1.43 3.87 -23.48
N LEU A 29 -0.25 4.45 -23.70
CA LEU A 29 0.37 5.39 -22.78
C LEU A 29 -0.47 6.67 -22.63
N ALA A 30 -0.97 7.23 -23.73
CA ALA A 30 -1.83 8.41 -23.70
C ALA A 30 -3.14 8.15 -22.93
N GLN A 31 -3.76 6.98 -23.12
CA GLN A 31 -4.94 6.56 -22.36
C GLN A 31 -4.64 6.38 -20.87
N SER A 32 -3.49 5.77 -20.54
CA SER A 32 -3.06 5.62 -19.15
C SER A 32 -2.80 6.96 -18.46
N LEU A 33 -2.26 7.94 -19.19
CA LEU A 33 -2.05 9.29 -18.67
C LEU A 33 -3.37 10.07 -18.53
N ALA A 34 -4.32 9.86 -19.44
CA ALA A 34 -5.64 10.50 -19.41
C ALA A 34 -6.55 9.95 -18.29
N ASN A 35 -6.41 8.68 -17.91
CA ASN A 35 -7.20 8.03 -16.86
C ASN A 35 -6.78 8.42 -15.42
N GLY A 36 -5.94 9.45 -15.27
CA GLY A 36 -6.08 10.37 -14.14
C GLY A 36 -5.56 9.92 -12.79
N THR A 37 -4.74 8.88 -12.70
CA THR A 37 -3.78 8.83 -11.60
C THR A 37 -2.43 9.27 -12.13
N PRO A 38 -2.03 10.55 -11.93
CA PRO A 38 -0.67 10.92 -12.22
C PRO A 38 0.19 9.92 -11.46
N TYR A 39 1.12 9.29 -12.16
CA TYR A 39 2.22 8.58 -11.53
C TYR A 39 3.10 9.67 -10.92
N VAL A 40 2.59 10.33 -9.88
CA VAL A 40 3.37 11.26 -9.08
C VAL A 40 4.45 10.41 -8.48
N ASN A 41 5.71 10.81 -8.69
CA ASN A 41 6.80 10.21 -7.97
C ASN A 41 6.54 10.46 -6.47
N ARG A 42 5.92 9.47 -5.82
CA ARG A 42 5.57 9.47 -4.40
C ARG A 42 6.77 9.18 -3.52
N HIS A 43 7.93 8.88 -4.12
CA HIS A 43 9.15 8.68 -3.36
C HIS A 43 9.70 10.05 -2.98
N VAL A 44 9.91 10.22 -1.68
CA VAL A 44 10.63 11.36 -1.15
C VAL A 44 12.09 11.23 -1.57
N ASP A 45 12.59 12.24 -2.27
CA ASP A 45 13.95 12.35 -2.74
C ASP A 45 14.75 13.28 -1.82
N GLU A 46 16.06 13.09 -1.74
CA GLU A 46 16.96 13.90 -0.89
C GLU A 46 16.96 15.40 -1.23
N ASN A 47 16.56 15.75 -2.45
CA ASN A 47 16.51 17.12 -2.96
C ASN A 47 15.12 17.76 -2.85
N ASP A 48 14.12 17.05 -2.30
CA ASP A 48 12.76 17.58 -2.18
C ASP A 48 12.69 18.73 -1.15
N GLY A 49 12.05 19.82 -1.54
CA GLY A 49 11.70 20.90 -0.63
C GLY A 49 10.57 20.53 0.35
N PRO A 50 10.34 21.32 1.40
CA PRO A 50 9.28 21.09 2.38
C PRO A 50 7.87 20.91 1.80
N ASP A 51 7.52 21.70 0.80
CA ASP A 51 6.22 21.57 0.13
C ASP A 51 6.12 20.25 -0.67
N GLU A 52 7.20 19.89 -1.37
CA GLU A 52 7.26 18.71 -2.24
C GLU A 52 7.16 17.41 -1.44
N TYR A 53 8.01 17.20 -0.42
CA TYR A 53 7.94 15.97 0.36
C TYR A 53 6.64 15.88 1.17
N THR A 54 6.06 17.02 1.60
CA THR A 54 4.79 17.03 2.32
C THR A 54 3.69 16.50 1.39
N ASN A 55 3.58 17.04 0.18
CA ASN A 55 2.61 16.59 -0.82
C ASN A 55 2.83 15.10 -1.17
N LYS A 56 4.08 14.69 -1.44
CA LYS A 56 4.41 13.29 -1.74
C LYS A 56 4.00 12.31 -0.63
N ILE A 57 4.24 12.64 0.65
CA ILE A 57 3.88 11.79 1.78
C ILE A 57 2.36 11.62 1.89
N PHE A 58 1.60 12.72 1.78
CA PHE A 58 0.14 12.66 1.86
C PHE A 58 -0.46 11.90 0.67
N GLU A 59 -0.01 12.16 -0.55
CA GLU A 59 -0.47 11.45 -1.74
C GLU A 59 -0.13 9.95 -1.68
N SER A 60 1.08 9.60 -1.21
CA SER A 60 1.47 8.20 -0.99
C SER A 60 0.53 7.53 0.00
N THR A 61 0.24 8.19 1.12
CA THR A 61 -0.64 7.67 2.16
C THR A 61 -2.06 7.47 1.63
N MET A 62 -2.61 8.45 0.91
CA MET A 62 -3.94 8.36 0.30
C MET A 62 -4.03 7.19 -0.69
N ALA A 63 -3.00 6.99 -1.50
CA ALA A 63 -2.98 5.88 -2.43
C ALA A 63 -2.90 4.52 -1.73
N SER A 64 -2.08 4.40 -0.68
CA SER A 64 -2.05 3.18 0.15
C SER A 64 -3.39 2.89 0.80
N LEU A 65 -4.11 3.92 1.28
CA LEU A 65 -5.45 3.78 1.82
C LEU A 65 -6.46 3.33 0.75
N GLU A 66 -6.37 3.84 -0.47
CA GLU A 66 -7.26 3.44 -1.56
C GLU A 66 -7.03 1.99 -1.98
N VAL A 67 -5.77 1.55 -2.07
CA VAL A 67 -5.44 0.13 -2.32
C VAL A 67 -5.96 -0.75 -1.18
N ALA A 68 -5.77 -0.35 0.08
CA ALA A 68 -6.30 -1.07 1.22
C ALA A 68 -7.83 -1.18 1.14
N ARG A 69 -8.53 -0.08 0.85
CA ARG A 69 -9.99 -0.04 0.70
C ARG A 69 -10.49 -1.01 -0.38
N GLN A 70 -9.81 -1.07 -1.52
CA GLN A 70 -10.16 -1.99 -2.62
C GLN A 70 -9.92 -3.47 -2.27
N SER A 71 -8.98 -3.76 -1.35
CA SER A 71 -8.66 -5.12 -0.91
C SER A 71 -9.57 -5.67 0.20
N VAL A 72 -10.33 -4.80 0.88
CA VAL A 72 -11.16 -5.19 2.02
C VAL A 72 -12.40 -5.94 1.56
N CYS A 73 -12.54 -7.19 2.00
CA CYS A 73 -13.74 -7.99 1.79
C CYS A 73 -14.71 -7.85 2.98
N VAL A 74 -15.91 -7.30 2.73
CA VAL A 74 -16.94 -7.08 3.76
C VAL A 74 -17.35 -8.38 4.46
N ASN A 75 -17.45 -9.49 3.72
CA ASN A 75 -17.80 -10.78 4.31
C ASN A 75 -16.73 -11.28 5.30
N THR A 76 -15.45 -11.04 4.98
CA THR A 76 -14.34 -11.38 5.88
C THR A 76 -14.39 -10.51 7.13
N VAL A 77 -14.67 -9.21 7.00
CA VAL A 77 -14.82 -8.30 8.14
C VAL A 77 -15.93 -8.77 9.07
N ASN A 78 -17.13 -9.09 8.55
CA ASN A 78 -18.24 -9.60 9.37
C ASN A 78 -17.85 -10.88 10.12
N ARG A 79 -17.23 -11.84 9.43
CA ARG A 79 -16.78 -13.08 10.07
C ARG A 79 -15.76 -12.83 11.19
N VAL A 80 -14.84 -11.88 11.00
CA VAL A 80 -13.87 -11.50 12.02
C VAL A 80 -14.55 -10.85 13.22
N VAL A 81 -15.56 -10.00 13.01
CA VAL A 81 -16.35 -9.41 14.10
C VAL A 81 -17.07 -10.50 14.91
N ASP A 82 -17.69 -11.48 14.27
CA ASP A 82 -18.37 -12.59 14.96
C ASP A 82 -17.39 -13.39 15.83
N LEU A 83 -16.18 -13.64 15.34
CA LEU A 83 -15.13 -14.32 16.12
C LEU A 83 -14.65 -13.49 17.31
N LEU A 84 -14.45 -12.18 17.10
CA LEU A 84 -13.97 -11.27 18.15
C LEU A 84 -14.99 -11.06 19.26
N THR A 85 -16.28 -11.00 18.92
CA THR A 85 -17.37 -10.84 19.92
C THR A 85 -17.56 -12.07 20.80
N GLN A 86 -17.16 -13.25 20.34
CA GLN A 86 -17.22 -14.50 21.09
C GLN A 86 -15.89 -14.84 21.78
N ALA A 87 -14.83 -14.05 21.54
CA ALA A 87 -13.52 -14.30 22.09
C ALA A 87 -13.49 -14.10 23.61
N GLN A 88 -12.90 -15.06 24.33
CA GLN A 88 -12.64 -14.92 25.77
C GLN A 88 -11.40 -14.08 26.07
N ARG A 89 -10.52 -13.91 25.07
CA ARG A 89 -9.29 -13.14 25.13
C ARG A 89 -8.83 -12.78 23.72
N ILE A 90 -8.28 -11.58 23.55
CA ILE A 90 -7.68 -11.11 22.30
C ILE A 90 -6.20 -10.79 22.56
N SER A 91 -5.32 -11.26 21.69
CA SER A 91 -3.89 -11.01 21.78
C SER A 91 -3.38 -10.46 20.45
N PHE A 92 -2.71 -9.30 20.49
CA PHE A 92 -2.06 -8.70 19.33
C PHE A 92 -0.54 -8.94 19.37
N PHE A 93 0.05 -9.23 18.23
CA PHE A 93 1.48 -9.50 18.09
C PHE A 93 2.02 -8.60 16.97
N GLY A 94 3.08 -7.85 17.24
CA GLY A 94 3.69 -6.97 16.24
C GLY A 94 5.14 -6.67 16.58
N LEU A 95 5.99 -6.51 15.57
CA LEU A 95 7.41 -6.15 15.75
C LEU A 95 7.75 -4.88 14.98
N GLY A 96 8.66 -4.08 15.51
CA GLY A 96 9.11 -2.84 14.89
C GLY A 96 7.93 -1.91 14.59
N ALA A 97 7.78 -1.48 13.34
CA ALA A 97 6.67 -0.62 12.92
C ALA A 97 5.28 -1.24 13.14
N SER A 98 5.16 -2.58 13.14
CA SER A 98 3.89 -3.25 13.43
C SER A 98 3.56 -3.31 14.92
N ALA A 99 4.54 -3.09 15.81
CA ALA A 99 4.29 -3.04 17.25
C ALA A 99 3.42 -1.84 17.62
N SER A 100 3.61 -0.69 16.97
CA SER A 100 2.77 0.50 17.19
C SER A 100 1.31 0.26 16.79
N VAL A 101 1.08 -0.49 15.70
CA VAL A 101 -0.27 -0.90 15.26
C VAL A 101 -0.90 -1.88 16.24
N ALA A 102 -0.14 -2.87 16.73
CA ALA A 102 -0.61 -3.81 17.74
C ALA A 102 -0.98 -3.11 19.07
N HIS A 103 -0.17 -2.13 19.47
CA HIS A 103 -0.43 -1.31 20.66
C HIS A 103 -1.65 -0.40 20.47
N ASP A 104 -1.83 0.21 19.30
CA ASP A 104 -3.04 0.96 18.96
C ASP A 104 -4.30 0.06 19.00
N ALA A 105 -4.18 -1.18 18.53
CA ALA A 105 -5.26 -2.16 18.62
C ALA A 105 -5.61 -2.50 20.08
N LEU A 106 -4.63 -2.68 20.98
CA LEU A 106 -4.90 -2.80 22.43
C LEU A 106 -5.74 -1.62 22.94
N ASN A 107 -5.33 -0.38 22.64
CA ASN A 107 -6.00 0.83 23.12
C ASN A 107 -7.46 0.96 22.63
N LYS A 108 -7.74 0.46 21.42
CA LYS A 108 -9.10 0.43 20.86
C LYS A 108 -9.95 -0.69 21.45
N PHE A 109 -9.38 -1.90 21.56
CA PHE A 109 -10.12 -3.10 21.90
C PHE A 109 -10.29 -3.33 23.40
N PHE A 110 -9.46 -2.70 24.25
CA PHE A 110 -9.62 -2.76 25.71
C PHE A 110 -11.01 -2.30 26.19
N ARG A 111 -11.72 -1.51 25.37
CA ARG A 111 -13.08 -1.04 25.64
C ARG A 111 -14.16 -2.11 25.51
N PHE A 112 -13.86 -3.29 24.97
CA PHE A 112 -14.87 -4.29 24.59
C PHE A 112 -15.20 -5.36 25.65
N ASN A 113 -14.87 -5.14 26.93
CA ASN A 113 -15.11 -6.11 28.02
C ASN A 113 -14.56 -7.53 27.74
N VAL A 114 -13.55 -7.62 26.87
CA VAL A 114 -12.78 -8.82 26.58
C VAL A 114 -11.35 -8.52 27.02
N PRO A 115 -10.68 -9.40 27.78
CA PRO A 115 -9.27 -9.25 28.09
C PRO A 115 -8.43 -9.11 26.82
N VAL A 116 -7.68 -8.00 26.71
CA VAL A 116 -6.80 -7.73 25.56
C VAL A 116 -5.36 -7.55 26.03
N VAL A 117 -4.43 -8.15 25.31
CA VAL A 117 -2.98 -7.96 25.50
C VAL A 117 -2.31 -7.68 24.16
N TYR A 118 -1.14 -7.03 24.19
CA TYR A 118 -0.25 -6.97 23.02
C TYR A 118 1.16 -7.40 23.42
N PHE A 119 1.91 -7.91 22.44
CA PHE A 119 3.30 -8.33 22.61
C PHE A 119 4.16 -7.74 21.50
N GLU A 120 5.22 -7.05 21.89
CA GLU A 120 6.24 -6.51 20.97
C GLU A 120 7.58 -7.24 21.05
N ASP A 121 7.86 -7.91 22.17
CA ASP A 121 9.09 -8.64 22.39
C ASP A 121 9.02 -10.06 21.80
N ILE A 122 10.02 -10.44 20.99
CA ILE A 122 10.07 -11.73 20.29
C ILE A 122 9.97 -12.93 21.25
N LEU A 123 10.59 -12.85 22.43
CA LEU A 123 10.59 -13.95 23.40
C LEU A 123 9.20 -14.09 24.01
N MET A 124 8.54 -12.98 24.33
CA MET A 124 7.15 -13.01 24.81
C MET A 124 6.16 -13.51 23.76
N GLN A 125 6.41 -13.27 22.47
CA GLN A 125 5.56 -13.78 21.38
C GLN A 125 5.68 -15.30 21.17
N ARG A 126 6.74 -15.94 21.69
CA ARG A 126 7.00 -17.39 21.56
C ARG A 126 6.44 -18.23 22.70
N MET A 127 6.05 -17.59 23.81
CA MET A 127 5.44 -18.24 24.97
C MET A 127 3.94 -18.37 24.81
#